data_AF-A0A9D5NG46-F1
#
_entry.id   AF-A0A9D5NG46-F1
#
_cell.length_a   1.000
_cell.length_b   1.000
_cell.length_c   1.000
_cell.angle_alpha   90.00
_cell.angle_beta   90.00
_cell.angle_gamma   90.00
#
_symmetry.space_group_name_H-M   'P 1'
#
loop_
_entity.id
_entity.type
_entity.pdbx_description
1 polymer ?
#
loop_
_entity_poly.entity_id
_entity_poly.type
_entity_poly.pdbx_seq_one_letter_code
_entity_poly.pdbx_strand_id
1 'polypeptide(L)'
;MKKKGFTLIELLAVIVILAIIALIAVPVIMNIIASARKSAFEDTAYGLISAGEMYYARELLENGMTSDVEFTIEDGEFVGENKLEVKGSLPPSGSIKVTRDGKVALAISNGAMCITKGYDDSKIDPEADLDNCELPAELAKTLSELAKINDFAESVDACATSGTCAPGTKFVIEVAPENIQNFYVVSDVDNKVTLIMDRNVDEETLPWINNSDFLEAGGDQKDWNNYENMNVYGPITALNYLETQTGGWTNIAAKGYTLTDSVYGTMTRQNARARMLTITEALSVGCQENNTGCPTWLYGNFGTSNPPYGYWLSSASKICSYGAWYVDTTGSVYDIDSLATDERLGVRPVIEISK
;
A
#
# COMPACT_ATOMS: atom_id res chain seq x y z
N MET A 1 10.97 32.67 -73.91
CA MET A 1 11.81 32.48 -72.70
C MET A 1 12.14 31.00 -72.57
N LYS A 2 13.43 30.61 -72.61
CA LYS A 2 13.84 29.22 -72.37
C LYS A 2 13.68 28.92 -70.88
N LYS A 3 12.73 28.06 -70.51
CA LYS A 3 12.61 27.54 -69.15
C LYS A 3 13.69 26.47 -68.96
N LYS A 4 14.67 26.72 -68.09
CA LYS A 4 15.60 25.68 -67.65
C LYS A 4 14.81 24.73 -66.74
N GLY A 5 14.65 23.48 -67.15
CA GLY A 5 14.05 22.44 -66.33
C GLY A 5 15.07 21.90 -65.33
N PHE A 6 14.60 21.55 -64.13
CA PHE A 6 15.41 20.85 -63.13
C PHE A 6 15.87 19.49 -63.68
N THR A 7 17.12 19.12 -63.44
CA THR A 7 17.65 17.80 -63.79
C THR A 7 17.40 16.80 -62.66
N LEU A 8 17.28 15.51 -63.00
CA LEU A 8 17.08 14.45 -62.00
C LEU A 8 18.26 14.34 -61.02
N ILE A 9 19.48 14.66 -61.46
CA ILE A 9 20.68 14.61 -60.60
C ILE A 9 20.66 15.72 -59.54
N GLU A 10 20.17 16.92 -59.90
CA GLU A 10 20.01 18.02 -58.94
C GLU A 10 18.95 17.68 -57.89
N LEU A 11 17.85 17.04 -58.29
CA LEU A 11 16.82 16.58 -57.35
C LEU A 11 17.34 15.49 -56.41
N LEU A 12 18.11 14.54 -56.93
CA LEU A 12 18.69 13.46 -56.14
C LEU A 12 19.68 13.98 -55.09
N ALA A 13 20.57 14.91 -55.47
CA ALA A 13 21.54 15.49 -54.55
C ALA A 13 20.86 16.19 -53.36
N VAL A 14 19.75 16.89 -53.60
CA VAL A 14 18.98 17.55 -52.54
C VAL A 14 18.37 16.53 -51.57
N ILE A 15 17.79 15.44 -52.09
CA ILE A 15 17.19 14.39 -51.24
C ILE A 15 18.25 13.73 -50.35
N VAL A 16 19.44 13.46 -50.88
CA VAL A 16 20.55 12.87 -50.10
C VAL A 16 20.98 13.79 -48.96
N ILE A 17 21.13 15.10 -49.23
CA ILE A 17 21.50 16.07 -48.20
C ILE A 17 20.41 16.17 -47.12
N LEU A 18 19.13 16.24 -47.51
CA LEU A 18 18.01 16.27 -46.57
C LEU A 18 17.94 15.00 -45.71
N ALA A 19 18.24 13.84 -46.28
CA ALA A 19 18.27 12.58 -45.55
C ALA A 19 19.36 12.56 -44.46
N ILE A 20 20.56 13.06 -44.77
CA ILE A 20 21.66 13.14 -43.79
C ILE A 20 21.32 14.13 -42.65
N ILE A 21 20.75 15.29 -42.98
CA ILE A 21 20.32 16.27 -41.97
C ILE A 21 19.23 15.67 -41.09
N ALA A 22 18.23 15.00 -41.67
CA ALA A 22 17.16 14.35 -40.92
C ALA A 22 17.69 13.25 -39.97
N LEU A 23 18.65 12.44 -40.43
CA LEU A 23 19.27 11.37 -39.64
C LEU A 23 19.88 11.89 -38.33
N ILE A 24 20.55 13.04 -38.37
CA ILE A 24 21.19 13.65 -37.20
C ILE A 24 20.16 14.44 -36.37
N ALA A 25 19.25 15.17 -37.02
CA ALA A 25 18.31 16.07 -36.35
C ALA A 25 17.25 15.33 -35.53
N VAL A 26 16.71 14.21 -36.03
CA VAL A 26 15.63 13.46 -35.36
C VAL A 26 15.98 13.04 -33.92
N PRO A 27 17.09 12.32 -33.64
CA PRO A 27 17.41 11.92 -32.27
C PRO A 27 17.66 13.11 -31.34
N VAL A 28 18.27 14.20 -31.85
CA VAL A 28 18.50 15.43 -31.07
C VAL A 28 17.19 16.10 -30.68
N ILE A 29 16.27 16.25 -31.65
CA ILE A 29 14.95 16.84 -31.39
C ILE A 29 14.16 16.00 -30.38
N MET A 30 14.23 14.66 -30.47
CA MET A 30 13.58 13.78 -29.50
C MET A 30 14.11 13.98 -28.07
N ASN A 31 15.43 14.11 -27.91
CA ASN A 31 16.04 14.37 -26.59
C ASN A 31 15.65 15.75 -26.04
N ILE A 32 15.57 16.77 -26.89
CA ILE A 32 15.11 18.12 -26.49
C ILE A 32 13.65 18.06 -26.03
N ILE A 33 12.78 17.38 -26.78
CA ILE A 33 11.37 17.22 -26.41
C ILE A 33 11.23 16.45 -25.09
N ALA A 34 11.99 15.37 -24.91
CA ALA A 34 11.97 14.61 -23.66
C ALA A 34 12.40 15.46 -22.46
N SER A 35 13.48 16.23 -22.61
CA SER A 35 13.97 17.15 -21.57
C SER A 35 12.95 18.25 -21.26
N ALA A 36 12.35 18.85 -22.30
CA ALA A 36 11.32 19.86 -22.13
C ALA A 36 10.06 19.32 -21.43
N ARG A 37 9.64 18.08 -21.75
CA ARG A 37 8.55 17.40 -21.05
C ARG A 37 8.90 17.12 -19.59
N LYS A 38 10.14 16.69 -19.30
CA LYS A 38 10.59 16.47 -17.93
C LYS A 38 10.52 17.76 -17.11
N SER A 39 11.14 18.83 -17.60
CA SER A 39 11.12 20.13 -16.91
C SER A 39 9.71 20.69 -16.74
N ALA A 40 8.83 20.55 -17.74
CA ALA A 40 7.45 20.99 -17.61
C ALA A 40 6.69 20.23 -16.50
N PHE A 41 6.98 18.94 -16.31
CA PHE A 41 6.36 18.14 -15.25
C PHE A 41 6.92 18.49 -13.86
N GLU A 42 8.22 18.77 -13.77
CA GLU A 42 8.82 19.33 -12.55
C GLU A 42 8.19 20.67 -12.17
N ASP A 43 7.95 21.56 -13.15
CA ASP A 43 7.25 22.83 -12.94
C ASP A 43 5.81 22.61 -12.44
N THR A 44 5.10 21.59 -12.96
CA THR A 44 3.79 21.20 -12.44
C THR A 44 3.87 20.78 -10.97
N ALA A 45 4.88 19.98 -10.57
CA ALA A 45 5.09 19.60 -9.19
C ALA A 45 5.30 20.82 -8.27
N TYR A 46 6.18 21.75 -8.65
CA TYR A 46 6.40 22.99 -7.89
C TYR A 46 5.14 23.87 -7.81
N GLY A 47 4.36 23.91 -8.90
CA GLY A 47 3.06 24.60 -8.93
C GLY A 47 2.08 24.02 -7.91
N LEU A 48 2.03 22.68 -7.78
CA LEU A 48 1.20 21.98 -6.81
C LEU A 48 1.68 22.20 -5.35
N ILE A 49 2.99 22.19 -5.11
CA ILE A 49 3.57 22.53 -3.80
C ILE A 49 3.12 23.93 -3.39
N SER A 50 3.32 24.90 -4.28
CA SER A 50 2.96 26.31 -4.04
C SER A 50 1.46 26.47 -3.77
N ALA A 51 0.62 25.72 -4.49
CA ALA A 51 -0.83 25.75 -4.27
C ALA A 51 -1.20 25.17 -2.90
N GLY A 52 -0.52 24.11 -2.45
CA GLY A 52 -0.69 23.56 -1.09
C GLY A 52 -0.27 24.54 0.00
N GLU A 53 0.85 25.24 -0.17
CA GLU A 53 1.29 26.29 0.76
C GLU A 53 0.31 27.47 0.82
N MET A 54 -0.23 27.88 -0.33
CA MET A 54 -1.26 28.92 -0.40
C MET A 54 -2.57 28.49 0.27
N TYR A 55 -2.96 27.22 0.11
CA TYR A 55 -4.11 26.67 0.79
C TYR A 55 -3.93 26.71 2.31
N TYR A 56 -2.77 26.29 2.82
CA TYR A 56 -2.42 26.40 4.24
C TYR A 56 -2.57 27.84 4.75
N ALA A 57 -1.96 28.80 4.04
CA ALA A 57 -1.98 30.20 4.44
C ALA A 57 -3.42 30.78 4.47
N ARG A 58 -4.28 30.37 3.53
CA ARG A 58 -5.69 30.78 3.52
C ARG A 58 -6.44 30.19 4.71
N GLU A 59 -6.31 28.89 4.94
CA GLU A 59 -7.06 28.25 6.02
C GLU A 59 -6.62 28.68 7.42
N LEU A 60 -5.33 28.95 7.60
CA LEU A 60 -4.82 29.50 8.85
C LEU A 60 -5.47 30.85 9.21
N LEU A 61 -5.83 31.65 8.21
CA LEU A 61 -6.47 32.96 8.41
C LEU A 61 -7.98 32.87 8.61
N GLU A 62 -8.66 31.93 7.95
CA GLU A 62 -10.12 31.82 7.94
C GLU A 62 -10.65 31.02 9.12
N ASN A 63 -10.16 29.79 9.30
CA ASN A 63 -10.71 28.85 10.28
C ASN A 63 -9.68 28.37 11.32
N GLY A 64 -8.39 28.62 11.08
CA GLY A 64 -7.29 28.04 11.85
C GLY A 64 -7.16 26.56 11.49
N MET A 65 -6.13 26.20 10.73
CA MET A 65 -5.97 24.81 10.28
C MET A 65 -5.81 23.87 11.49
N THR A 66 -6.78 22.97 11.67
CA THR A 66 -6.85 22.06 12.83
C THR A 66 -6.43 20.63 12.49
N SER A 67 -6.37 20.28 11.20
CA SER A 67 -6.00 18.95 10.73
C SER A 67 -5.27 19.03 9.39
N ASP A 68 -4.52 17.97 9.09
CA ASP A 68 -3.92 17.78 7.77
C ASP A 68 -5.01 17.55 6.71
N VAL A 69 -4.73 17.97 5.47
CA VAL A 69 -5.65 17.84 4.33
C VAL A 69 -4.92 17.18 3.18
N GLU A 70 -5.55 16.19 2.57
CA GLU A 70 -5.07 15.50 1.37
C GLU A 70 -5.93 15.85 0.15
N PHE A 71 -5.26 16.01 -0.98
CA PHE A 71 -5.83 16.28 -2.29
C PHE A 71 -5.41 15.18 -3.24
N THR A 72 -6.37 14.43 -3.76
CA THR A 72 -6.13 13.34 -4.71
C THR A 72 -6.50 13.79 -6.11
N ILE A 73 -5.66 13.43 -7.08
CA ILE A 73 -5.86 13.67 -8.50
C ILE A 73 -6.06 12.31 -9.18
N GLU A 74 -7.17 12.16 -9.88
CA GLU A 74 -7.45 11.02 -10.75
C GLU A 74 -7.97 11.55 -12.08
N ASP A 75 -7.57 10.91 -13.18
CA ASP A 75 -7.92 11.30 -14.55
C ASP A 75 -7.72 12.78 -14.88
N GLY A 76 -6.73 13.43 -14.24
CA GLY A 76 -6.45 14.86 -14.45
C GLY A 76 -7.39 15.82 -13.73
N GLU A 77 -8.16 15.34 -12.75
CA GLU A 77 -9.06 16.16 -11.93
C GLU A 77 -8.87 15.89 -10.43
N PHE A 78 -9.13 16.89 -9.60
CA PHE A 78 -9.20 16.68 -8.15
C PHE A 78 -10.46 15.88 -7.80
N VAL A 79 -10.27 14.80 -7.06
CA VAL A 79 -11.34 13.95 -6.54
C VAL A 79 -11.67 14.37 -5.10
N GLY A 80 -12.96 14.44 -4.77
CA GLY A 80 -13.45 14.83 -3.45
C GLY A 80 -13.85 16.31 -3.32
N GLU A 81 -14.10 16.73 -2.08
CA GLU A 81 -14.59 18.08 -1.77
C GLU A 81 -13.50 19.15 -1.76
N ASN A 82 -12.26 18.75 -1.42
CA ASN A 82 -11.12 19.64 -1.30
C ASN A 82 -10.40 19.79 -2.64
N LYS A 83 -10.13 21.04 -3.05
CA LYS A 83 -9.45 21.36 -4.30
C LYS A 83 -8.41 22.45 -4.09
N LEU A 84 -7.25 22.28 -4.73
CA LEU A 84 -6.24 23.34 -4.79
C LEU A 84 -6.50 24.25 -5.98
N GLU A 85 -6.27 25.55 -5.79
CA GLU A 85 -6.30 26.53 -6.87
C GLU A 85 -4.99 26.48 -7.66
N VAL A 86 -4.97 25.65 -8.70
CA VAL A 86 -3.77 25.44 -9.53
C VAL A 86 -3.97 26.08 -10.90
N LYS A 87 -2.92 26.68 -11.44
CA LYS A 87 -2.90 27.17 -12.83
C LYS A 87 -2.32 26.10 -13.75
N GLY A 88 -3.03 25.79 -14.83
CA GLY A 88 -2.59 24.83 -15.84
C GLY A 88 -3.36 23.52 -15.79
N SER A 89 -2.85 22.50 -16.50
CA SER A 89 -3.38 21.14 -16.49
C SER A 89 -2.83 20.36 -15.30
N LEU A 90 -3.69 19.60 -14.62
CA LEU A 90 -3.27 18.68 -13.58
C LEU A 90 -2.60 17.43 -14.18
N PRO A 91 -1.71 16.78 -13.44
CA PRO A 91 -1.20 15.46 -13.82
C PRO A 91 -2.36 14.45 -13.91
N PRO A 92 -2.24 13.38 -14.72
CA PRO A 92 -3.22 12.30 -14.77
C PRO A 92 -3.53 11.70 -13.39
N SER A 93 -2.53 11.50 -12.54
CA SER A 93 -2.73 11.03 -11.17
C SER A 93 -1.75 11.62 -10.17
N GLY A 94 -2.13 11.61 -8.90
CA GLY A 94 -1.23 11.95 -7.81
C GLY A 94 -1.94 12.31 -6.50
N SER A 95 -1.17 12.42 -5.44
CA SER A 95 -1.63 12.88 -4.13
C SER A 95 -0.76 14.03 -3.63
N ILE A 96 -1.40 15.03 -3.03
CA ILE A 96 -0.76 16.16 -2.38
C ILE A 96 -1.30 16.23 -0.97
N LYS A 97 -0.43 16.35 0.04
CA LYS A 97 -0.85 16.49 1.43
C LYS A 97 -0.22 17.72 2.07
N VAL A 98 -1.06 18.48 2.76
CA VAL A 98 -0.71 19.72 3.45
C VAL A 98 -1.00 19.52 4.93
N THR A 99 0.01 19.71 5.77
CA THR A 99 -0.12 19.53 7.22
C THR A 99 -0.61 20.78 7.93
N ARG A 100 -1.11 20.60 9.15
CA ARG A 100 -1.46 21.71 10.06
C ARG A 100 -0.30 22.63 10.46
N ASP A 101 0.95 22.18 10.29
CA ASP A 101 2.16 23.01 10.48
C ASP A 101 2.68 23.63 9.17
N GLY A 102 1.95 23.44 8.06
CA GLY A 102 2.22 24.10 6.78
C GLY A 102 3.27 23.41 5.91
N LYS A 103 3.63 22.15 6.22
CA LYS A 103 4.48 21.34 5.35
C LYS A 103 3.66 20.73 4.22
N VAL A 104 4.29 20.61 3.05
CA VAL A 104 3.67 20.05 1.85
C VAL A 104 4.49 18.90 1.31
N ALA A 105 3.83 17.76 1.11
CA ALA A 105 4.37 16.61 0.41
C ALA A 105 3.51 16.27 -0.80
N LEU A 106 4.12 15.62 -1.79
CA LEU A 106 3.40 15.16 -2.99
C LEU A 106 4.00 13.89 -3.58
N ALA A 107 3.17 13.18 -4.31
CA ALA A 107 3.56 12.19 -5.29
C ALA A 107 2.66 12.35 -6.51
N ILE A 108 3.22 12.62 -7.69
CA ILE A 108 2.45 12.82 -8.92
C ILE A 108 3.01 11.98 -10.06
N SER A 109 2.11 11.44 -10.90
CA SER A 109 2.46 10.60 -12.05
C SER A 109 1.76 11.07 -13.32
N ASN A 110 2.46 10.91 -14.44
CA ASN A 110 1.88 11.05 -15.78
C ASN A 110 1.92 9.75 -16.59
N GLY A 111 2.15 8.62 -15.92
CA GLY A 111 2.28 7.29 -16.54
C GLY A 111 3.62 7.04 -17.23
N ALA A 112 4.45 8.07 -17.44
CA ALA A 112 5.81 7.94 -17.98
C ALA A 112 6.89 8.36 -16.98
N MET A 113 6.52 9.12 -15.94
CA MET A 113 7.42 9.63 -14.90
C MET A 113 6.65 9.78 -13.58
N CYS A 114 7.35 9.58 -12.47
CA CYS A 114 6.88 9.91 -11.13
C CYS A 114 7.74 11.01 -10.52
N ILE A 115 7.13 11.94 -9.79
CA ILE A 115 7.82 12.93 -8.96
C ILE A 115 7.29 12.82 -7.54
N THR A 116 8.19 12.66 -6.55
CA THR A 116 7.83 12.67 -5.13
C THR A 116 8.55 13.79 -4.37
N LYS A 117 7.99 14.17 -3.22
CA LYS A 117 8.63 15.05 -2.24
C LYS A 117 8.05 14.77 -0.87
N GLY A 118 8.90 14.46 0.10
CA GLY A 118 8.55 14.37 1.51
C GLY A 118 8.44 15.73 2.20
N TYR A 119 8.01 15.72 3.46
CA TYR A 119 7.85 16.94 4.24
C TYR A 119 9.17 17.65 4.51
N ASP A 120 10.20 16.88 4.86
CA ASP A 120 11.51 17.39 5.25
C ASP A 120 12.49 17.45 4.07
N ASP A 121 12.04 17.01 2.89
CA ASP A 121 12.82 17.11 1.67
C ASP A 121 12.90 18.55 1.18
N SER A 122 14.14 19.02 1.00
CA SER A 122 14.43 20.35 0.47
C SER A 122 14.13 20.51 -1.03
N LYS A 123 13.93 19.41 -1.76
CA LYS A 123 13.73 19.37 -3.23
C LYS A 123 12.83 18.20 -3.60
N ILE A 124 12.22 18.27 -4.78
CA ILE A 124 11.53 17.13 -5.40
C ILE A 124 12.53 16.05 -5.85
N ASP A 125 12.09 14.80 -5.85
CA ASP A 125 12.77 13.66 -6.49
C ASP A 125 12.06 13.33 -7.82
N PRO A 126 12.64 13.71 -8.97
CA PRO A 126 12.05 13.49 -10.29
C PRO A 126 12.37 12.13 -10.91
N GLU A 127 13.07 11.24 -10.19
CA GLU A 127 13.45 9.91 -10.64
C GLU A 127 12.88 8.81 -9.72
N ALA A 128 11.83 9.15 -8.99
CA ALA A 128 11.07 8.19 -8.19
C ALA A 128 10.56 7.03 -9.05
N ASP A 129 10.58 5.83 -8.47
CA ASP A 129 10.15 4.60 -9.12
C ASP A 129 8.68 4.71 -9.56
N LEU A 130 8.42 4.47 -10.86
CA LEU A 130 7.07 4.53 -11.42
C LEU A 130 6.12 3.54 -10.74
N ASP A 131 6.64 2.39 -10.31
CA ASP A 131 5.86 1.34 -9.66
C ASP A 131 5.53 1.68 -8.19
N ASN A 132 6.18 2.71 -7.62
CA ASN A 132 6.03 3.16 -6.23
C ASN A 132 5.79 4.68 -6.13
N CYS A 133 4.95 5.22 -7.02
CA CYS A 133 4.64 6.64 -7.06
C CYS A 133 3.65 7.07 -5.97
N GLU A 134 4.08 6.96 -4.72
CA GLU A 134 3.26 7.22 -3.53
C GLU A 134 3.88 8.30 -2.64
N LEU A 135 3.04 8.92 -1.82
CA LEU A 135 3.49 9.85 -0.78
C LEU A 135 4.48 9.13 0.15
N PRO A 136 5.62 9.74 0.52
CA PRO A 136 6.59 9.11 1.41
C PRO A 136 5.96 8.58 2.70
N ALA A 137 6.43 7.43 3.20
CA ALA A 137 5.86 6.76 4.38
C ALA A 137 5.78 7.63 5.66
N GLU A 138 6.52 8.73 5.71
CA GLU A 138 6.49 9.77 6.75
C GLU A 138 5.16 10.56 6.84
N LEU A 139 4.23 10.29 5.92
CA LEU A 139 2.88 10.88 5.86
C LEU A 139 1.77 10.03 6.47
N ALA A 140 2.10 8.86 7.03
CA ALA A 140 1.15 8.04 7.77
C ALA A 140 0.59 8.80 8.97
N LYS A 141 -0.74 8.88 9.09
CA LYS A 141 -1.37 9.37 10.33
C LYS A 141 -0.87 8.51 11.50
N THR A 142 -0.47 9.14 12.59
CA THR A 142 -0.03 8.44 13.80
C THR A 142 -1.19 7.67 14.44
N LEU A 143 -0.88 6.75 15.35
CA LEU A 143 -1.91 6.05 16.12
C LEU A 143 -2.84 7.04 16.84
N SER A 144 -2.29 8.12 17.39
CA SER A 144 -3.08 9.16 18.06
C SER A 144 -4.02 9.94 17.13
N GLU A 145 -3.67 10.10 15.85
CA GLU A 145 -4.48 10.80 14.85
C GLU A 145 -5.53 9.89 14.22
N LEU A 146 -5.29 8.58 14.20
CA LEU A 146 -6.20 7.57 13.65
C LEU A 146 -7.18 7.03 14.69
N ALA A 147 -6.78 7.01 15.96
CA ALA A 147 -7.59 6.45 17.03
C ALA A 147 -8.77 7.37 17.36
N LYS A 148 -9.97 6.79 17.31
CA LYS A 148 -11.22 7.42 17.71
C LYS A 148 -11.66 6.92 19.09
N ILE A 149 -12.49 7.73 19.73
CA ILE A 149 -13.19 7.33 20.95
C ILE A 149 -14.19 6.23 20.58
N ASN A 150 -14.21 5.15 21.37
CA ASN A 150 -15.18 4.07 21.21
C ASN A 150 -16.44 4.34 22.05
N ASP A 151 -17.56 3.68 21.73
CA ASP A 151 -18.85 3.89 22.42
C ASP A 151 -18.84 3.59 23.94
N PHE A 152 -17.74 3.07 24.48
CA PHE A 152 -17.59 2.63 25.87
C PHE A 152 -16.46 3.35 26.63
N ALA A 153 -15.73 4.28 26.01
CA ALA A 153 -14.58 4.97 26.59
C ALA A 153 -14.77 6.48 26.53
N GLU A 154 -14.33 7.18 27.58
CA GLU A 154 -14.35 8.65 27.61
C GLU A 154 -13.19 9.28 26.82
N SER A 155 -12.14 8.51 26.53
CA SER A 155 -10.96 8.96 25.80
C SER A 155 -10.22 7.80 25.12
N VAL A 156 -9.41 8.12 24.12
CA VAL A 156 -8.45 7.19 23.52
C VAL A 156 -7.40 6.79 24.56
N ASP A 157 -6.99 5.52 24.58
CA ASP A 157 -5.95 5.04 25.50
C ASP A 157 -4.69 5.89 25.36
N ALA A 158 -4.16 6.38 26.50
CA ALA A 158 -3.01 7.28 26.54
C ALA A 158 -1.75 6.66 25.89
N CYS A 159 -1.68 5.33 25.79
CA CYS A 159 -0.60 4.63 25.10
C CYS A 159 -0.45 5.01 23.63
N ALA A 160 -1.51 5.56 23.01
CA ALA A 160 -1.47 6.09 21.64
C ALA A 160 -0.56 7.32 21.48
N THR A 161 -0.26 8.04 22.57
CA THR A 161 0.59 9.25 22.54
C THR A 161 1.84 9.11 23.41
N SER A 162 1.82 8.30 24.46
CA SER A 162 2.94 8.16 25.38
C SER A 162 2.95 6.82 26.11
N GLY A 163 4.14 6.30 26.43
CA GLY A 163 4.28 4.99 27.09
C GLY A 163 4.12 3.81 26.14
N THR A 164 4.06 2.59 26.68
CA THR A 164 3.96 1.35 25.90
C THR A 164 2.53 0.84 25.87
N CYS A 165 2.03 0.48 24.69
CA CYS A 165 0.72 -0.15 24.53
C CYS A 165 0.80 -1.63 24.89
N ALA A 166 -0.02 -2.07 25.84
CA ALA A 166 -0.08 -3.47 26.23
C ALA A 166 -0.74 -4.32 25.12
N PRO A 167 -0.27 -5.56 24.86
CA PRO A 167 -0.98 -6.48 23.98
C PRO A 167 -2.43 -6.69 24.41
N GLY A 168 -3.35 -6.65 23.46
CA GLY A 168 -4.79 -6.72 23.70
C GLY A 168 -5.46 -5.38 24.02
N THR A 169 -4.74 -4.27 24.13
CA THR A 169 -5.37 -2.94 24.18
C THR A 169 -6.17 -2.71 22.92
N LYS A 170 -7.45 -2.33 23.05
CA LYS A 170 -8.36 -2.11 21.93
C LYS A 170 -8.27 -0.67 21.43
N PHE A 171 -8.14 -0.51 20.12
CA PHE A 171 -8.25 0.77 19.42
C PHE A 171 -9.39 0.73 18.40
N VAL A 172 -10.10 1.85 18.30
CA VAL A 172 -11.04 2.12 17.21
C VAL A 172 -10.32 3.02 16.23
N ILE A 173 -10.13 2.55 15.00
CA ILE A 173 -9.30 3.20 13.99
C ILE A 173 -10.17 3.58 12.81
N GLU A 174 -10.14 4.85 12.41
CA GLU A 174 -10.74 5.27 11.14
C GLU A 174 -9.78 4.96 9.99
N VAL A 175 -9.96 3.80 9.36
CA VAL A 175 -9.08 3.32 8.29
C VAL A 175 -9.30 4.04 6.95
N ALA A 176 -10.48 4.65 6.75
CA ALA A 176 -10.81 5.58 5.67
C ALA A 176 -11.95 6.51 6.13
N PRO A 177 -12.25 7.64 5.47
CA PRO A 177 -13.38 8.49 5.84
C PRO A 177 -14.67 7.69 6.05
N GLU A 178 -15.26 7.81 7.24
CA GLU A 178 -16.47 7.07 7.66
C GLU A 178 -16.33 5.54 7.76
N ASN A 179 -15.15 4.99 7.46
CA ASN A 179 -14.82 3.57 7.61
C ASN A 179 -14.04 3.37 8.90
N ILE A 180 -14.75 2.92 9.93
CA ILE A 180 -14.21 2.72 11.28
C ILE A 180 -14.11 1.23 11.57
N GLN A 181 -12.94 0.79 12.01
CA GLN A 181 -12.63 -0.60 12.31
C GLN A 181 -12.02 -0.75 13.70
N ASN A 182 -12.23 -1.91 14.31
CA ASN A 182 -11.71 -2.23 15.63
C ASN A 182 -10.41 -3.04 15.51
N PHE A 183 -9.42 -2.71 16.33
CA PHE A 183 -8.14 -3.38 16.37
C PHE A 183 -7.70 -3.66 17.80
N TYR A 184 -6.82 -4.65 17.95
CA TYR A 184 -6.10 -4.95 19.19
C TYR A 184 -4.61 -4.82 18.97
N VAL A 185 -3.90 -4.29 19.97
CA VAL A 185 -2.44 -4.23 19.98
C VAL A 185 -1.87 -5.64 20.03
N VAL A 186 -0.98 -5.96 19.10
CA VAL A 186 -0.16 -7.18 19.10
C VAL A 186 1.19 -6.88 19.73
N SER A 187 1.85 -5.81 19.26
CA SER A 187 3.15 -5.40 19.75
C SER A 187 3.33 -3.88 19.62
N ASP A 188 4.25 -3.35 20.42
CA ASP A 188 4.64 -1.94 20.41
C ASP A 188 6.14 -1.87 20.62
N VAL A 189 6.87 -1.71 19.51
CA VAL A 189 8.33 -1.80 19.45
C VAL A 189 8.85 -0.72 18.52
N ASP A 190 9.92 -0.02 18.91
CA ASP A 190 10.61 0.98 18.07
C ASP A 190 9.69 2.04 17.44
N ASN A 191 8.80 2.62 18.26
CA ASN A 191 7.81 3.63 17.84
C ASN A 191 6.78 3.12 16.80
N LYS A 192 6.66 1.80 16.66
CA LYS A 192 5.73 1.14 15.73
C LYS A 192 4.78 0.24 16.52
N VAL A 193 3.49 0.52 16.42
CA VAL A 193 2.43 -0.32 16.98
C VAL A 193 1.91 -1.25 15.90
N THR A 194 2.02 -2.55 16.16
CA THR A 194 1.38 -3.58 15.34
C THR A 194 -0.01 -3.85 15.90
N LEU A 195 -1.01 -3.72 15.04
CA LEU A 195 -2.42 -3.85 15.37
C LEU A 195 -3.04 -4.96 14.53
N ILE A 196 -3.80 -5.87 15.15
CA ILE A 196 -4.62 -6.86 14.44
C ILE A 196 -6.09 -6.48 14.53
N MET A 197 -6.79 -6.56 13.40
CA MET A 197 -8.22 -6.28 13.36
C MET A 197 -9.00 -7.28 14.22
N ASP A 198 -10.09 -6.86 14.85
CA ASP A 198 -10.87 -7.72 15.73
C ASP A 198 -11.69 -8.79 14.99
N ARG A 199 -11.70 -8.77 13.66
CA ARG A 199 -12.41 -9.69 12.77
C ARG A 199 -11.71 -9.83 11.43
N ASN A 200 -12.13 -10.82 10.64
CA ASN A 200 -11.63 -11.02 9.27
C ASN A 200 -12.10 -9.86 8.36
N VAL A 201 -11.42 -9.62 7.23
CA VAL A 201 -11.79 -8.54 6.28
C VAL A 201 -13.23 -8.61 5.77
N ASP A 202 -13.85 -9.78 5.92
CA ASP A 202 -15.26 -10.06 5.67
C ASP A 202 -15.63 -11.44 6.28
N GLU A 203 -16.70 -12.07 5.78
CA GLU A 203 -17.14 -13.42 6.18
C GLU A 203 -16.82 -14.47 5.09
N GLU A 204 -15.92 -14.17 4.15
CA GLU A 204 -15.49 -15.13 3.13
C GLU A 204 -14.39 -16.06 3.65
N THR A 205 -14.41 -17.28 3.11
CA THR A 205 -13.34 -18.25 3.27
C THR A 205 -12.52 -18.31 1.99
N LEU A 206 -11.21 -18.50 2.14
CA LEU A 206 -10.29 -18.50 1.03
C LEU A 206 -9.09 -19.41 1.31
N PRO A 207 -8.45 -19.93 0.25
CA PRO A 207 -7.27 -20.74 0.42
C PRO A 207 -6.08 -19.84 0.74
N TRP A 208 -5.09 -20.42 1.42
CA TRP A 208 -3.82 -19.75 1.67
C TRP A 208 -3.08 -19.49 0.36
N ILE A 209 -3.09 -20.49 -0.52
CA ILE A 209 -2.64 -20.43 -1.91
C ILE A 209 -3.53 -21.33 -2.79
N ASN A 210 -4.00 -20.84 -3.93
CA ASN A 210 -4.76 -21.60 -4.92
C ASN A 210 -3.83 -22.15 -6.03
N ASN A 211 -4.33 -23.05 -6.88
CA ASN A 211 -3.52 -23.68 -7.93
C ASN A 211 -2.98 -22.66 -8.95
N SER A 212 -3.76 -21.65 -9.32
CA SER A 212 -3.32 -20.63 -10.29
C SER A 212 -2.13 -19.86 -9.76
N ASP A 213 -2.26 -19.31 -8.55
CA ASP A 213 -1.22 -18.51 -7.89
C ASP A 213 0.03 -19.36 -7.60
N PHE A 214 -0.14 -20.63 -7.25
CA PHE A 214 0.96 -21.57 -7.05
C PHE A 214 1.76 -21.83 -8.34
N LEU A 215 1.08 -22.08 -9.45
CA LEU A 215 1.75 -22.30 -10.75
C LEU A 215 2.41 -21.02 -11.25
N GLU A 216 1.77 -19.86 -11.06
CA GLU A 216 2.34 -18.55 -11.43
C GLU A 216 3.60 -18.22 -10.61
N ALA A 217 3.66 -18.64 -9.35
CA ALA A 217 4.84 -18.52 -8.50
C ALA A 217 6.00 -19.46 -8.89
N GLY A 218 5.77 -20.36 -9.88
CA GLY A 218 6.76 -21.29 -10.40
C GLY A 218 6.64 -22.72 -9.85
N GLY A 219 5.53 -23.05 -9.18
CA GLY A 219 5.22 -24.40 -8.72
C GLY A 219 4.89 -25.37 -9.85
N ASP A 220 5.05 -26.68 -9.60
CA ASP A 220 4.74 -27.74 -10.57
C ASP A 220 3.35 -28.34 -10.32
N GLN A 221 2.55 -28.53 -11.37
CA GLN A 221 1.20 -29.12 -11.25
C GLN A 221 1.21 -30.52 -10.58
N LYS A 222 2.30 -31.28 -10.73
CA LYS A 222 2.49 -32.57 -10.06
C LYS A 222 2.62 -32.39 -8.55
N ASP A 223 3.38 -31.39 -8.11
CA ASP A 223 3.57 -31.08 -6.69
C ASP A 223 2.23 -30.69 -6.07
N TRP A 224 1.45 -29.84 -6.75
CA TRP A 224 0.08 -29.50 -6.36
C TRP A 224 -0.81 -30.74 -6.20
N ASN A 225 -0.82 -31.63 -7.19
CA ASN A 225 -1.66 -32.83 -7.18
C ASN A 225 -1.25 -33.85 -6.11
N ASN A 226 0.02 -33.84 -5.69
CA ASN A 226 0.56 -34.74 -4.68
C ASN A 226 0.66 -34.11 -3.28
N TYR A 227 0.21 -32.87 -3.11
CA TYR A 227 0.35 -32.12 -1.86
C TYR A 227 1.81 -31.92 -1.41
N GLU A 228 2.72 -31.77 -2.39
CA GLU A 228 4.14 -31.55 -2.16
C GLU A 228 4.49 -30.08 -2.40
N ASN A 229 5.43 -29.53 -1.63
CA ASN A 229 5.99 -28.17 -1.76
C ASN A 229 4.97 -27.01 -1.91
N MET A 230 3.70 -27.17 -1.56
CA MET A 230 2.68 -26.15 -1.79
C MET A 230 2.93 -24.86 -0.98
N ASN A 231 3.55 -24.98 0.19
CA ASN A 231 3.77 -23.86 1.11
C ASN A 231 5.06 -23.06 0.84
N VAL A 232 5.88 -23.46 -0.13
CA VAL A 232 7.19 -22.85 -0.40
C VAL A 232 7.11 -21.48 -1.09
N TYR A 233 5.91 -21.06 -1.50
CA TYR A 233 5.67 -19.76 -2.15
C TYR A 233 4.92 -18.77 -1.27
N GLY A 234 4.58 -19.16 -0.03
CA GLY A 234 3.86 -18.28 0.89
C GLY A 234 2.36 -18.10 0.56
N PRO A 235 1.66 -17.26 1.35
CA PRO A 235 0.21 -17.03 1.27
C PRO A 235 -0.20 -16.13 0.09
N ILE A 236 0.18 -16.45 -1.15
CA ILE A 236 -0.01 -15.53 -2.27
C ILE A 236 -1.48 -15.14 -2.46
N THR A 237 -2.38 -16.12 -2.50
CA THR A 237 -3.82 -15.88 -2.69
C THR A 237 -4.40 -15.07 -1.54
N ALA A 238 -4.11 -15.47 -0.30
CA ALA A 238 -4.61 -14.78 0.89
C ALA A 238 -4.11 -13.33 0.99
N LEU A 239 -2.86 -13.06 0.59
CA LEU A 239 -2.31 -11.70 0.56
C LEU A 239 -2.93 -10.86 -0.57
N ASN A 240 -3.08 -11.38 -1.78
CA ASN A 240 -3.72 -10.65 -2.88
C ASN A 240 -5.16 -10.25 -2.52
N TYR A 241 -5.88 -11.15 -1.86
CA TYR A 241 -7.22 -10.89 -1.37
C TYR A 241 -7.22 -9.78 -0.31
N LEU A 242 -6.34 -9.88 0.69
CA LEU A 242 -6.19 -8.86 1.73
C LEU A 242 -5.85 -7.48 1.16
N GLU A 243 -4.93 -7.41 0.19
CA GLU A 243 -4.56 -6.17 -0.52
C GLU A 243 -5.78 -5.56 -1.21
N THR A 244 -6.59 -6.37 -1.89
CA THR A 244 -7.83 -5.91 -2.55
C THR A 244 -8.82 -5.35 -1.54
N GLN A 245 -9.07 -6.05 -0.43
CA GLN A 245 -10.05 -5.64 0.58
C GLN A 245 -9.60 -4.41 1.38
N THR A 246 -8.29 -4.22 1.54
CA THR A 246 -7.73 -3.10 2.31
C THR A 246 -7.27 -1.94 1.44
N GLY A 247 -7.32 -2.04 0.11
CA GLY A 247 -6.85 -0.99 -0.82
C GLY A 247 -7.53 0.37 -0.60
N GLY A 248 -8.81 0.36 -0.20
CA GLY A 248 -9.59 1.56 0.13
C GLY A 248 -9.32 2.17 1.52
N TRP A 249 -8.40 1.63 2.32
CA TRP A 249 -8.07 2.15 3.65
C TRP A 249 -7.18 3.39 3.56
N THR A 250 -7.71 4.47 2.97
CA THR A 250 -6.96 5.67 2.60
C THR A 250 -6.22 6.34 3.76
N ASN A 251 -6.70 6.20 5.00
CA ASN A 251 -6.01 6.74 6.17
C ASN A 251 -4.83 5.89 6.66
N ILE A 252 -4.74 4.62 6.25
CA ILE A 252 -3.65 3.71 6.61
C ILE A 252 -2.59 3.77 5.51
N ALA A 253 -1.40 4.27 5.79
CA ALA A 253 -0.35 4.35 4.78
C ALA A 253 -0.02 2.97 4.18
N ALA A 254 0.00 2.89 2.86
CA ALA A 254 0.54 1.75 2.14
C ALA A 254 2.06 1.68 2.37
N LYS A 255 2.60 0.47 2.47
CA LYS A 255 4.03 0.25 2.69
C LYS A 255 4.49 -1.11 2.19
N GLY A 256 5.81 -1.23 2.06
CA GLY A 256 6.47 -2.50 1.85
C GLY A 256 6.40 -3.39 3.09
N TYR A 257 5.75 -4.55 2.99
CA TYR A 257 5.82 -5.60 4.00
C TYR A 257 6.78 -6.69 3.58
N THR A 258 7.70 -7.04 4.48
CA THR A 258 8.60 -8.18 4.29
C THR A 258 8.21 -9.30 5.25
N LEU A 259 7.74 -10.41 4.71
CA LEU A 259 7.47 -11.65 5.43
C LEU A 259 8.67 -12.56 5.27
N THR A 260 9.15 -13.15 6.37
CA THR A 260 10.28 -14.09 6.33
C THR A 260 9.91 -15.35 7.10
N ASP A 261 10.01 -16.48 6.42
CA ASP A 261 9.79 -17.81 6.99
C ASP A 261 10.91 -18.76 6.52
N SER A 262 11.30 -19.71 7.37
CA SER A 262 12.29 -20.72 7.02
C SER A 262 11.87 -21.64 5.87
N VAL A 263 10.57 -21.76 5.58
CA VAL A 263 10.03 -22.69 4.59
C VAL A 263 9.95 -22.09 3.19
N TYR A 264 9.36 -20.89 3.05
CA TYR A 264 9.24 -20.18 1.76
C TYR A 264 10.26 -19.06 1.56
N GLY A 265 11.13 -18.81 2.54
CA GLY A 265 12.09 -17.72 2.49
C GLY A 265 11.47 -16.35 2.73
N THR A 266 12.01 -15.34 2.06
CA THR A 266 11.57 -13.95 2.20
C THR A 266 10.67 -13.55 1.05
N MET A 267 9.50 -13.00 1.39
CA MET A 267 8.57 -12.38 0.45
C MET A 267 8.40 -10.91 0.78
N THR A 268 8.37 -10.08 -0.25
CA THR A 268 8.11 -8.64 -0.10
C THR A 268 6.86 -8.27 -0.89
N ARG A 269 5.90 -7.64 -0.22
CA ARG A 269 4.73 -7.00 -0.84
C ARG A 269 4.93 -5.51 -0.80
N GLN A 270 4.93 -4.86 -1.96
CA GLN A 270 5.01 -3.40 -2.04
C GLN A 270 3.62 -2.78 -1.95
N ASN A 271 3.54 -1.56 -1.43
CA ASN A 271 2.32 -0.73 -1.44
C ASN A 271 1.07 -1.40 -0.84
N ALA A 272 1.26 -2.27 0.14
CA ALA A 272 0.17 -2.94 0.84
C ALA A 272 -0.18 -2.18 2.13
N ARG A 273 -1.48 -2.08 2.45
CA ARG A 273 -1.95 -1.39 3.66
C ARG A 273 -2.00 -2.32 4.88
N ALA A 274 -2.27 -3.60 4.65
CA ALA A 274 -2.26 -4.63 5.69
C ALA A 274 -1.45 -5.87 5.27
N ARG A 275 -1.04 -6.65 6.26
CA ARG A 275 -0.44 -7.98 6.12
C ARG A 275 -1.15 -8.99 7.01
N MET A 276 -0.74 -10.24 6.94
CA MET A 276 -1.21 -11.28 7.85
C MET A 276 -0.32 -11.36 9.10
N LEU A 277 -0.91 -11.83 10.21
CA LEU A 277 -0.19 -12.11 11.44
C LEU A 277 0.80 -13.29 11.23
N THR A 278 1.97 -13.22 11.85
CA THR A 278 2.94 -14.33 11.86
C THR A 278 2.74 -15.24 13.08
N ILE A 279 3.23 -16.48 13.03
CA ILE A 279 3.23 -17.36 14.21
C ILE A 279 4.04 -16.77 15.37
N THR A 280 5.18 -16.15 15.08
CA THR A 280 6.04 -15.52 16.09
C THR A 280 5.28 -14.43 16.86
N GLU A 281 4.49 -13.62 16.16
CA GLU A 281 3.65 -12.59 16.79
C GLU A 281 2.52 -13.19 17.62
N ALA A 282 1.83 -14.21 17.11
CA ALA A 282 0.79 -14.92 17.86
C ALA A 282 1.35 -15.51 19.17
N LEU A 283 2.52 -16.15 19.13
CA LEU A 283 3.18 -16.68 20.32
C LEU A 283 3.62 -15.57 21.28
N SER A 284 4.05 -14.42 20.77
CA SER A 284 4.47 -13.27 21.59
C SER A 284 3.36 -12.70 22.48
N VAL A 285 2.10 -12.92 22.10
CA VAL A 285 0.92 -12.47 22.85
C VAL A 285 0.27 -13.56 23.71
N GLY A 286 0.90 -14.73 23.81
CA GLY A 286 0.50 -15.80 24.73
C GLY A 286 -0.13 -17.04 24.09
N CYS A 287 -0.26 -17.10 22.76
CA CYS A 287 -0.63 -18.35 22.10
C CYS A 287 0.41 -19.46 22.34
N GLN A 288 -0.02 -20.71 22.19
CA GLN A 288 0.83 -21.88 22.31
C GLN A 288 0.72 -22.72 21.04
N GLU A 289 1.86 -23.17 20.50
CA GLU A 289 1.88 -24.05 19.33
C GLU A 289 1.11 -25.35 19.63
N ASN A 290 0.23 -25.72 18.70
CA ASN A 290 -0.58 -26.94 18.76
C ASN A 290 -1.39 -27.11 20.04
N ASN A 291 -1.85 -25.99 20.62
CA ASN A 291 -2.63 -26.00 21.84
C ASN A 291 -3.65 -24.85 21.86
N THR A 292 -4.67 -25.00 22.71
CA THR A 292 -5.52 -23.88 23.12
C THR A 292 -4.71 -22.97 24.04
N GLY A 293 -4.73 -21.67 23.80
CA GLY A 293 -4.02 -20.74 24.68
C GLY A 293 -3.95 -19.30 24.20
N CYS A 294 -4.42 -19.01 22.99
CA CYS A 294 -4.47 -17.64 22.53
C CYS A 294 -5.36 -16.78 23.43
N PRO A 295 -5.09 -15.47 23.54
CA PRO A 295 -6.00 -14.53 24.19
C PRO A 295 -7.34 -14.45 23.43
N THR A 296 -8.45 -14.29 24.14
CA THR A 296 -9.80 -14.21 23.56
C THR A 296 -9.96 -13.13 22.50
N TRP A 297 -9.26 -12.01 22.63
CA TRP A 297 -9.29 -10.93 21.64
C TRP A 297 -8.65 -11.31 20.30
N LEU A 298 -7.77 -12.32 20.29
CA LEU A 298 -7.07 -12.77 19.08
C LEU A 298 -7.91 -13.76 18.24
N TYR A 299 -8.85 -14.47 18.88
CA TYR A 299 -9.76 -15.43 18.23
C TYR A 299 -11.25 -15.10 18.42
N GLY A 300 -11.56 -13.87 18.80
CA GLY A 300 -12.94 -13.40 18.95
C GLY A 300 -13.62 -13.10 17.61
N ASN A 301 -14.91 -12.79 17.70
CA ASN A 301 -15.76 -12.26 16.63
C ASN A 301 -15.87 -13.10 15.35
N PHE A 302 -15.85 -14.43 15.47
CA PHE A 302 -16.25 -15.32 14.39
C PHE A 302 -17.76 -15.58 14.40
N GLY A 303 -18.33 -15.89 13.23
CA GLY A 303 -19.69 -16.39 13.12
C GLY A 303 -19.85 -17.71 13.88
N THR A 304 -20.90 -17.86 14.68
CA THR A 304 -21.08 -19.05 15.54
C THR A 304 -21.60 -20.27 14.78
N SER A 305 -21.99 -20.12 13.51
CA SER A 305 -22.81 -21.13 12.81
C SER A 305 -22.29 -21.47 11.41
N ASN A 306 -21.47 -20.62 10.80
CA ASN A 306 -20.94 -20.78 9.44
C ASN A 306 -19.45 -20.40 9.42
N PRO A 307 -18.65 -20.91 8.46
CA PRO A 307 -17.31 -20.42 8.21
C PRO A 307 -17.29 -18.88 8.00
N PRO A 308 -16.14 -18.21 8.22
CA PRO A 308 -14.84 -18.79 8.54
C PRO A 308 -14.71 -19.24 10.02
N TYR A 309 -14.17 -20.43 10.22
CA TYR A 309 -13.89 -21.04 11.52
C TYR A 309 -12.52 -20.63 12.11
N GLY A 310 -11.95 -19.56 11.60
CA GLY A 310 -10.60 -19.11 11.94
C GLY A 310 -10.05 -18.14 10.90
N TYR A 311 -8.75 -17.89 10.98
CA TYR A 311 -8.01 -17.19 9.92
C TYR A 311 -6.60 -17.74 9.79
N TRP A 312 -6.07 -17.61 8.58
CA TRP A 312 -4.71 -17.97 8.25
C TRP A 312 -3.69 -17.02 8.88
N LEU A 313 -2.55 -17.58 9.32
CA LEU A 313 -1.32 -16.84 9.57
C LEU A 313 -0.44 -16.86 8.31
N SER A 314 0.51 -15.93 8.23
CA SER A 314 1.48 -15.88 7.13
C SER A 314 2.55 -16.97 7.19
N SER A 315 2.70 -17.63 8.33
CA SER A 315 3.78 -18.60 8.55
C SER A 315 3.41 -19.98 8.03
N ALA A 316 4.33 -20.62 7.32
CA ALA A 316 4.13 -21.94 6.77
C ALA A 316 4.32 -23.03 7.83
N SER A 317 3.71 -24.20 7.61
CA SER A 317 3.96 -25.37 8.45
C SER A 317 5.40 -25.83 8.31
N LYS A 318 6.00 -26.18 9.43
CA LYS A 318 7.35 -26.79 9.46
C LYS A 318 7.29 -28.32 9.35
N ILE A 319 6.12 -28.92 9.51
CA ILE A 319 5.96 -30.39 9.58
C ILE A 319 5.34 -30.98 8.31
N CYS A 320 4.63 -30.18 7.50
CA CYS A 320 4.11 -30.62 6.20
C CYS A 320 4.24 -29.52 5.14
N SER A 321 4.30 -29.92 3.87
CA SER A 321 4.47 -28.99 2.74
C SER A 321 3.16 -28.42 2.21
N TYR A 322 2.01 -28.91 2.70
CA TYR A 322 0.67 -28.52 2.25
C TYR A 322 -0.15 -27.86 3.36
N GLY A 323 0.51 -27.37 4.42
CA GLY A 323 -0.10 -26.70 5.55
C GLY A 323 0.57 -25.38 5.91
N ALA A 324 -0.18 -24.54 6.61
CA ALA A 324 0.25 -23.28 7.20
C ALA A 324 -0.42 -23.09 8.56
N TRP A 325 0.17 -22.20 9.37
CA TRP A 325 -0.38 -21.86 10.66
C TRP A 325 -1.69 -21.10 10.53
N TYR A 326 -2.63 -21.36 11.44
CA TYR A 326 -3.90 -20.65 11.55
C TYR A 326 -4.33 -20.53 13.01
N VAL A 327 -5.23 -19.58 13.29
CA VAL A 327 -5.91 -19.43 14.57
C VAL A 327 -7.38 -19.81 14.37
N ASP A 328 -7.91 -20.72 15.16
CA ASP A 328 -9.31 -21.14 15.08
C ASP A 328 -10.24 -20.40 16.07
N THR A 329 -11.55 -20.62 15.93
CA THR A 329 -12.59 -20.04 16.80
C THR A 329 -12.51 -20.46 18.28
N THR A 330 -11.69 -21.44 18.63
CA THR A 330 -11.52 -21.93 20.00
C THR A 330 -10.28 -21.34 20.68
N GLY A 331 -9.48 -20.56 19.93
CA GLY A 331 -8.21 -20.01 20.42
C GLY A 331 -7.07 -21.01 20.35
N SER A 332 -7.20 -22.01 19.49
CA SER A 332 -6.12 -22.94 19.17
C SER A 332 -5.30 -22.43 17.99
N VAL A 333 -4.00 -22.74 18.00
CA VAL A 333 -3.08 -22.43 16.90
C VAL A 333 -2.43 -23.72 16.41
N TYR A 334 -2.72 -24.09 15.16
CA TYR A 334 -2.26 -25.32 14.50
C TYR A 334 -1.71 -25.01 13.11
N ASP A 335 -0.99 -25.95 12.51
CA ASP A 335 -0.29 -25.76 11.23
C ASP A 335 -0.67 -26.75 10.11
N ILE A 336 -1.70 -27.57 10.29
CA ILE A 336 -1.93 -28.76 9.44
C ILE A 336 -3.18 -28.66 8.54
N ASP A 337 -3.81 -27.50 8.41
CA ASP A 337 -4.97 -27.38 7.53
C ASP A 337 -4.54 -27.31 6.05
N SER A 338 -5.37 -27.86 5.16
CA SER A 338 -5.03 -27.94 3.72
C SER A 338 -4.99 -26.53 3.12
N LEU A 339 -3.84 -26.13 2.57
CA LEU A 339 -3.67 -24.78 2.00
C LEU A 339 -4.64 -24.45 0.86
N ALA A 340 -5.12 -25.48 0.16
CA ALA A 340 -5.99 -25.37 -0.98
C ALA A 340 -7.48 -25.31 -0.63
N THR A 341 -7.87 -25.51 0.65
CA THR A 341 -9.28 -25.38 1.04
C THR A 341 -9.66 -23.91 1.19
N ASP A 342 -10.74 -23.53 0.54
CA ASP A 342 -11.39 -22.23 0.60
C ASP A 342 -12.70 -22.28 1.40
N GLU A 343 -12.89 -23.30 2.26
CA GLU A 343 -14.17 -23.57 2.93
C GLU A 343 -14.13 -23.27 4.44
N ARG A 344 -12.95 -22.97 5.00
CA ARG A 344 -12.74 -22.98 6.46
C ARG A 344 -12.22 -21.69 7.03
N LEU A 345 -11.25 -21.05 6.40
CA LEU A 345 -10.46 -19.99 7.03
C LEU A 345 -10.55 -18.71 6.21
N GLY A 346 -10.62 -17.59 6.93
CA GLY A 346 -10.58 -16.25 6.36
C GLY A 346 -9.18 -15.63 6.45
N VAL A 347 -9.10 -14.33 6.22
CA VAL A 347 -7.89 -13.53 6.48
C VAL A 347 -8.21 -12.37 7.42
N ARG A 348 -7.32 -12.15 8.39
CA ARG A 348 -7.45 -11.11 9.41
C ARG A 348 -6.34 -10.07 9.24
N PRO A 349 -6.69 -8.79 8.97
CA PRO A 349 -5.71 -7.73 8.76
C PRO A 349 -4.82 -7.48 9.98
N VAL A 350 -3.53 -7.33 9.71
CA VAL A 350 -2.56 -6.72 10.60
C VAL A 350 -2.01 -5.47 9.92
N ILE A 351 -2.08 -4.35 10.62
CA ILE A 351 -1.50 -3.07 10.20
C ILE A 351 -0.41 -2.68 11.18
N GLU A 352 0.52 -1.83 10.75
CA GLU A 352 1.47 -1.23 11.68
C GLU A 352 1.49 0.28 11.49
N ILE A 353 1.39 1.01 12.59
CA ILE A 353 1.21 2.46 12.61
C ILE A 353 2.30 3.04 13.51
N SER A 354 2.85 4.17 13.11
CA SER A 354 3.74 4.94 13.98
C SER A 354 2.98 5.50 15.17
N LYS A 355 3.59 5.48 16.36
CA LYS A 355 3.05 6.22 17.52
C LYS A 355 3.12 7.72 17.32
#